data_AF-A0A832T5F7-F1
#
_entry.id   AF-A0A832T5F7-F1
#
_cell.length_a   1.000
_cell.length_b   1.000
_cell.length_c   1.000
_cell.angle_alpha   90.00
_cell.angle_beta   90.00
_cell.angle_gamma   90.00
#
_symmetry.space_group_name_H-M   'P 1'
#
loop_
_entity.id
_entity.type
_entity.pdbx_description
1 polymer ?
#
loop_
_entity_poly.entity_id
_entity_poly.type
_entity_poly.pdbx_seq_one_letter_code
_entity_poly.pdbx_strand_id
1 'polypeptide(L)' 'MVKSHPSGRKKALLINPPTGKYMRDDRCQAPVESMTAQPARAPMDLSYMAATLEQAGLLCKIK' A
#
# COMPACT_ATOMS: atom_id res chain seq x y z
N MET A 1 -24.51 -7.92 -5.49
CA MET A 1 -25.09 -6.75 -4.79
C MET A 1 -24.90 -6.94 -3.29
N VAL A 2 -23.80 -6.42 -2.73
CA VAL A 2 -23.45 -6.63 -1.31
C VAL A 2 -24.29 -5.65 -0.48
N LYS A 3 -25.13 -6.19 0.42
CA LYS A 3 -26.02 -5.39 1.27
C LYS A 3 -25.18 -4.59 2.27
N SER A 4 -25.26 -3.26 2.19
CA SER A 4 -24.65 -2.33 3.14
C SER A 4 -25.39 -2.37 4.48
N HIS A 5 -24.67 -2.61 5.57
CA HIS A 5 -25.21 -2.51 6.92
C HIS A 5 -25.36 -1.02 7.33
N PRO A 6 -26.37 -0.62 8.14
CA PRO A 6 -26.83 0.77 8.23
C PRO A 6 -25.99 1.73 9.10
N SER A 7 -24.76 1.39 9.52
CA SER A 7 -24.04 2.14 10.59
C SER A 7 -22.54 2.44 10.37
N GLY A 8 -21.92 2.11 9.24
CA GLY A 8 -20.53 2.54 9.00
C GLY A 8 -19.79 1.67 7.99
N ARG A 9 -19.18 2.32 6.98
CA ARG A 9 -18.27 1.62 6.07
C ARG A 9 -17.13 1.00 6.85
N LYS A 10 -16.81 -0.26 6.53
CA LYS A 10 -15.57 -0.90 6.99
C LYS A 10 -14.38 -0.11 6.44
N LYS A 11 -13.34 0.05 7.27
CA LYS A 11 -12.13 0.82 6.94
C LYS A 11 -10.96 -0.12 6.68
N ALA A 12 -10.13 0.21 5.70
CA ALA A 12 -8.90 -0.50 5.38
C ALA A 12 -7.71 0.47 5.40
N LEU A 13 -6.64 0.09 6.09
CA LEU A 13 -5.38 0.82 6.15
C LEU A 13 -4.31 0.01 5.40
N LEU A 14 -3.79 0.57 4.32
CA LEU A 14 -2.78 -0.03 3.46
C LEU A 14 -1.46 0.68 3.74
N ILE A 15 -0.44 -0.06 4.18
CA ILE A 15 0.84 0.52 4.61
C ILE A 15 1.96 -0.11 3.80
N ASN A 16 2.85 0.73 3.27
CA ASN A 16 4.17 0.26 2.85
C ASN A 16 5.10 0.36 4.07
N PRO A 17 5.40 -0.74 4.77
CA PRO A 17 6.16 -0.66 6.01
C PRO A 17 7.56 -0.11 5.74
N PRO A 18 8.20 0.52 6.74
CA PRO A 18 9.60 0.91 6.61
C PRO A 18 10.43 -0.33 6.27
N THR A 19 11.25 -0.21 5.23
CA THR A 19 12.21 -1.25 4.85
C THR A 19 13.26 -1.42 5.93
N GLY A 20 13.65 -2.68 6.20
CA GLY A 20 14.74 -3.01 7.12
C GLY A 20 16.11 -2.70 6.52
N LYS A 21 17.13 -3.49 6.87
CA LYS A 21 18.51 -3.30 6.35
C LYS A 21 18.64 -3.42 4.83
N TYR A 22 17.65 -4.02 4.17
CA TYR A 22 17.62 -4.26 2.73
C TYR A 22 16.31 -3.76 2.14
N MET A 23 16.41 -3.13 0.97
CA MET A 23 15.30 -2.72 0.12
C MET A 23 15.38 -3.48 -1.20
N ARG A 24 14.23 -3.79 -1.81
CA ARG A 24 14.21 -4.36 -3.16
C ARG A 24 14.34 -3.25 -4.19
N ASP A 25 15.42 -3.29 -4.95
CA ASP A 25 15.64 -2.42 -6.10
C ASP A 25 15.87 -3.27 -7.35
N ASP A 26 15.06 -3.01 -8.37
CA ASP A 26 15.10 -3.61 -9.70
C ASP A 26 15.38 -5.14 -9.73
N ARG A 27 14.64 -5.90 -8.90
CA ARG A 27 14.70 -7.36 -8.71
C ARG A 27 15.74 -7.88 -7.72
N CYS A 28 16.72 -7.07 -7.29
CA CYS A 28 17.72 -7.46 -6.31
C CYS A 28 17.40 -6.91 -4.90
N GLN A 29 17.86 -7.61 -3.86
CA GLN A 29 17.90 -7.03 -2.52
C GLN A 29 19.20 -6.24 -2.39
N ALA A 30 19.10 -4.95 -2.12
CA ALA A 30 20.25 -4.08 -1.92
C ALA A 30 20.19 -3.41 -0.54
N PRO A 31 21.35 -3.24 0.14
CA PRO A 31 21.37 -2.65 1.46
C PRO A 31 20.98 -1.17 1.39
N VAL A 32 20.15 -0.73 2.34
CA VAL A 32 19.60 0.63 2.37
C VAL A 32 20.71 1.69 2.46
N GLU A 33 21.81 1.37 3.15
CA GLU A 33 22.98 2.24 3.30
C GLU A 33 23.72 2.51 1.98
N SER A 34 23.59 1.60 1.01
CA SER A 34 24.23 1.71 -0.32
C SER A 34 23.37 2.43 -1.36
N MET A 35 22.14 2.82 -0.98
CA MET A 35 21.18 3.47 -1.88
C MET A 35 21.53 4.95 -2.05
N THR A 36 21.94 5.34 -3.26
CA THR A 36 22.05 6.75 -3.62
C THR A 36 20.67 7.27 -4.00
N ALA A 37 20.02 7.97 -3.06
CA ALA A 37 18.76 8.71 -3.22
C ALA A 37 17.73 8.03 -4.15
N GLN A 38 16.98 7.06 -3.63
CA GLN A 38 15.87 6.48 -4.38
C GLN A 38 14.74 7.52 -4.54
N PRO A 39 14.22 7.74 -5.76
CA PRO A 39 13.03 8.55 -5.93
C PRO A 39 11.87 7.91 -5.18
N ALA A 40 11.08 8.71 -4.47
CA ALA A 40 9.89 8.23 -3.77
C ALA A 40 8.88 7.71 -4.81
N ARG A 41 8.88 6.39 -5.05
CA ARG A 41 7.88 5.75 -5.91
C ARG A 41 6.59 5.59 -5.12
N ALA A 42 5.48 6.01 -5.70
CA ALA A 42 4.18 5.73 -5.13
C ALA A 42 3.98 4.19 -5.05
N PRO A 43 3.43 3.65 -3.94
CA PRO A 43 3.23 2.22 -3.78
C PRO A 43 2.05 1.74 -4.63
N MET A 44 2.28 1.56 -5.93
CA MET A 44 1.24 1.26 -6.93
C MET A 44 0.42 0.00 -6.60
N ASP A 45 1.05 -1.03 -6.04
CA ASP A 45 0.35 -2.24 -5.62
C ASP A 45 -0.70 -1.94 -4.54
N LEU A 46 -0.37 -1.04 -3.58
CA LEU A 46 -1.31 -0.58 -2.58
C LEU A 46 -2.45 0.22 -3.22
N SER A 47 -2.17 1.01 -4.26
CA SER A 47 -3.19 1.76 -5.01
C SER A 47 -4.18 0.82 -5.73
N TYR A 48 -3.71 -0.24 -6.37
CA TYR A 48 -4.58 -1.24 -7.01
C TYR A 48 -5.47 -1.96 -5.99
N MET A 49 -4.90 -2.33 -4.84
CA MET A 49 -5.67 -2.94 -3.75
C MET A 49 -6.72 -1.99 -3.19
N ALA A 50 -6.36 -0.72 -2.98
CA ALA A 50 -7.28 0.31 -2.51
C ALA A 50 -8.50 0.44 -3.42
N ALA A 51 -8.28 0.55 -4.73
CA ALA A 51 -9.35 0.67 -5.73
C ALA A 51 -10.30 -0.54 -5.70
N THR A 52 -9.77 -1.75 -5.53
CA THR A 52 -10.58 -2.98 -5.45
C THR A 52 -11.42 -3.01 -4.17
N LEU A 53 -10.86 -2.60 -3.04
CA LEU A 53 -11.55 -2.53 -1.75
C LEU A 53 -12.63 -1.42 -1.73
N GLU A 54 -12.36 -0.29 -2.38
CA GLU A 54 -13.33 0.79 -2.55
C GLU A 54 -14.53 0.35 -3.41
N GLN A 55 -14.30 -0.41 -4.49
CA GLN A 55 -15.37 -1.04 -5.27
C GLN A 55 -16.21 -2.02 -4.42
N ALA A 56 -15.59 -2.69 -3.45
CA ALA A 56 -16.28 -3.54 -2.47
C ALA A 56 -16.98 -2.74 -1.35
N GLY A 57 -16.92 -1.41 -1.36
CA GLY A 57 -17.62 -0.52 -0.43
C GLY A 57 -16.84 -0.17 0.84
N LEU A 58 -15.53 -0.41 0.88
CA LEU A 58 -14.66 -0.02 2.00
C LEU A 58 -14.15 1.41 1.84
N LEU A 59 -13.77 2.02 2.95
CA LEU A 59 -13.02 3.29 2.96
C LEU A 59 -11.54 3.00 3.17
N CYS A 60 -10.71 3.36 2.18
CA CYS A 60 -9.29 3.06 2.17
C CYS A 60 -8.44 4.28 2.54
N LYS A 61 -7.30 4.03 3.18
CA LYS A 61 -6.21 5.02 3.36
C LYS A 61 -4.87 4.34 3.14
N ILE A 62 -4.03 4.93 2.30
CA ILE A 62 -2.65 4.50 2.07
C ILE A 62 -1.71 5.34 2.94
N LYS A 63 -0.73 4.70 3.58
CA LYS A 63 0.26 5.36 4.45
C LYS A 63 1.69 4.87 4.21
#